data_AF-E6U0P2-F1
#
_entry.id   AF-E6U0P2-F1
#
_cell.length_a   1.000
_cell.length_b   1.000
_cell.length_c   1.000
_cell.angle_alpha   90.00
_cell.angle_beta   90.00
_cell.angle_gamma   90.00
#
_symmetry.space_group_name_H-M   'P 1'
#
loop_
_entity.id
_entity.type
_entity.pdbx_description
1 polymer ?
#
loop_
_entity_poly.entity_id
_entity_poly.type
_entity_poly.pdbx_seq_one_letter_code
_entity_poly.pdbx_strand_id
1 'polypeptide(L)' 'MSKYLQKAIKAKRNYLIGKLIQVGIYKKGDQHLYELTLTELEQEFEAINESSVEV' A
#
# COMPACT_ATOMS: atom_id res chain seq x y z
N MET A 1 -0.34 14.64 -18.77
CA MET A 1 0.18 14.17 -17.46
C MET A 1 1.67 13.91 -17.56
N SER A 2 2.47 14.60 -16.75
CA SER A 2 3.93 14.54 -16.77
C SER A 2 4.45 13.15 -16.36
N LYS A 3 5.43 12.60 -17.07
CA LYS A 3 6.04 11.27 -16.81
C LYS A 3 6.50 11.09 -15.35
N TYR A 4 6.81 12.20 -14.68
CA TYR A 4 7.20 12.26 -13.27
C TYR A 4 6.08 11.84 -12.32
N LEU A 5 4.83 12.26 -12.58
CA LEU A 5 3.69 11.92 -11.71
C LEU A 5 3.39 10.42 -11.77
N GLN A 6 3.43 9.84 -12.97
CA GLN A 6 3.25 8.39 -13.14
C GLN A 6 4.36 7.58 -12.46
N LYS A 7 5.61 8.06 -12.50
CA LYS A 7 6.73 7.45 -11.76
C LYS A 7 6.53 7.54 -10.25
N ALA A 8 6.14 8.70 -9.73
CA ALA A 8 5.87 8.88 -8.30
C ALA A 8 4.74 7.96 -7.82
N ILE A 9 3.64 7.88 -8.57
CA ILE A 9 2.52 6.97 -8.28
C ILE A 9 2.97 5.51 -8.26
N LYS A 10 3.71 5.06 -9.28
CA LYS A 10 4.24 3.68 -9.33
C LYS A 10 5.21 3.39 -8.19
N ALA A 11 6.10 4.33 -7.86
CA ALA A 11 7.05 4.20 -6.77
C ALA A 11 6.32 4.08 -5.42
N LYS A 12 5.31 4.93 -5.17
CA LYS A 12 4.48 4.87 -3.96
C LYS A 12 3.74 3.53 -3.88
N ARG A 13 3.15 3.06 -4.98
CA ARG A 13 2.48 1.75 -5.03
C ARG A 13 3.42 0.61 -4.62
N ASN A 14 4.60 0.54 -5.23
CA ASN A 14 5.58 -0.50 -4.93
C ASN A 14 6.09 -0.41 -3.48
N TYR A 15 6.25 0.80 -2.96
CA TYR A 15 6.63 1.02 -1.57
C TYR A 15 5.60 0.47 -0.59
N LEU A 16 4.31 0.76 -0.80
CA LEU A 16 3.21 0.26 0.03
C LEU A 16 3.11 -1.27 -0.03
N ILE A 17 3.16 -1.87 -1.22
CA ILE A 17 3.15 -3.33 -1.39
C ILE A 17 4.32 -3.96 -0.62
N GLY A 18 5.54 -3.40 -0.76
CA GLY A 18 6.70 -3.89 -0.03
C GLY A 18 6.55 -3.82 1.49
N LYS A 19 5.93 -2.75 2.01
CA LYS A 19 5.64 -2.61 3.44
C LYS A 19 4.59 -3.59 3.93
N LEU A 20 3.50 -3.77 3.18
CA LEU A 20 2.46 -4.75 3.50
C LEU A 20 3.03 -6.17 3.53
N ILE A 21 3.88 -6.51 2.56
CA ILE A 21 4.59 -7.80 2.53
C ILE A 21 5.52 -7.97 3.75
N GLN A 22 6.24 -6.91 4.15
CA GLN A 22 7.13 -6.96 5.32
C GLN A 22 6.38 -7.25 6.63
N VAL A 23 5.15 -6.78 6.77
CA VAL A 23 4.31 -7.08 7.95
C VAL A 23 3.57 -8.42 7.84
N GLY A 24 3.77 -9.17 6.74
CA GLY A 24 3.14 -10.47 6.51
C GLY A 24 1.78 -10.41 5.83
N ILE A 25 1.39 -9.26 5.27
CA ILE A 25 0.15 -9.09 4.52
C ILE A 25 0.47 -9.25 3.03
N TYR A 26 -0.11 -10.28 2.41
CA TYR A 26 0.13 -10.62 0.99
C TYR A 26 -1.12 -10.46 0.12
N LYS A 27 -2.29 -10.39 0.75
CA LYS A 27 -3.60 -10.27 0.12
C LYS A 27 -4.59 -9.63 1.09
N LYS A 28 -5.57 -8.93 0.56
CA LYS A 28 -6.70 -8.40 1.32
C LYS A 28 -7.93 -9.23 0.97
N GLY A 29 -8.39 -10.02 1.92
CA GLY A 29 -9.42 -11.04 1.66
C GLY A 29 -8.97 -12.03 0.59
N ASP A 30 -9.65 -12.03 -0.56
CA ASP A 30 -9.38 -12.89 -1.71
C ASP A 30 -8.54 -12.22 -2.82
N GLN A 31 -8.27 -10.91 -2.73
CA GLN A 31 -7.52 -10.17 -3.76
C GLN A 31 -6.06 -9.97 -3.37
N HIS A 32 -5.14 -10.22 -4.31
CA HIS A 32 -3.71 -9.97 -4.11
C HIS A 32 -3.41 -8.46 -4.03
N LEU A 33 -2.35 -8.08 -3.32
CA LEU A 33 -1.91 -6.67 -3.22
C LEU A 33 -1.67 -6.00 -4.60
N TYR A 34 -1.33 -6.80 -5.62
CA TYR A 34 -1.13 -6.32 -6.99
C TYR A 34 -2.45 -6.04 -7.74
N GLU A 35 -3.56 -6.56 -7.24
CA GLU A 35 -4.91 -6.31 -7.75
C GLU A 35 -5.53 -5.08 -7.09
N LEU A 36 -5.07 -4.74 -5.88
CA LEU A 36 -5.52 -3.55 -5.16
C LEU A 36 -5.07 -2.25 -5.85
N THR A 37 -5.94 -1.25 -5.78
CA THR A 37 -5.66 0.11 -6.20
C THR A 37 -4.69 0.80 -5.23
N LEU A 38 -4.07 1.91 -5.66
CA LEU A 38 -3.17 2.68 -4.78
C LEU A 38 -3.88 3.11 -3.49
N THR A 39 -5.12 3.60 -3.61
CA THR A 39 -5.92 4.06 -2.47
C THR A 39 -6.16 2.93 -1.47
N GLU A 40 -6.48 1.72 -1.94
CA GLU A 40 -6.68 0.57 -1.05
C GLU A 40 -5.40 0.17 -0.34
N LEU A 41 -4.26 0.17 -1.04
CA LEU A 41 -2.95 -0.07 -0.43
C LEU A 41 -2.59 0.99 0.61
N GLU A 42 -2.97 2.25 0.39
CA GLU A 42 -2.80 3.34 1.36
C GLU A 42 -3.67 3.12 2.59
N GLN A 43 -4.95 2.75 2.43
CA GLN A 43 -5.85 2.48 3.55
C GLN A 43 -5.35 1.31 4.41
N GLU A 44 -4.89 0.22 3.80
CA GLU A 44 -4.33 -0.90 4.57
C GLU A 44 -3.07 -0.47 5.33
N PHE A 45 -2.19 0.28 4.66
CA PHE A 45 -0.97 0.78 5.29
C PHE A 45 -1.27 1.76 6.43
N GLU A 46 -2.26 2.63 6.25
CA GLU A 46 -2.73 3.56 7.28
C GLU A 46 -3.34 2.81 8.46
N ALA A 47 -4.17 1.79 8.24
CA ALA A 47 -4.74 0.97 9.31
C ALA A 47 -3.66 0.25 10.14
N ILE A 48 -2.58 -0.23 9.49
CA ILE A 48 -1.44 -0.85 10.18
C ILE A 48 -0.66 0.18 10.99
N ASN A 49 -0.47 1.38 10.43
CA ASN A 49 0.26 2.46 11.09
C ASN A 49 -0.54 3.07 12.25
N GLU A 50 -1.86 3.18 12.11
CA GLU A 50 -2.79 3.67 13.14
C GLU A 50 -2.93 2.68 14.31
N SER A 51 -2.76 1.38 14.04
CA SER A 51 -2.67 0.34 15.09
C SER A 51 -1.43 0.47 16.01
N SER A 52 -0.53 1.42 15.74
CA SER A 52 0.61 1.77 16.63
C SER A 52 0.41 3.06 17.43
N VAL A 53 -0.75 3.72 17.34
CA VAL A 53 -1.07 4.93 18.11
C VAL A 53 -2.14 4.60 19.16
N GLU A 54 -1.77 3.79 20.15
CA GLU A 54 -2.32 3.93 21.49
C GLU A 54 -1.46 4.96 22.25
N VAL A 55 -1.84 6.24 22.20
CA VAL A 55 -1.48 7.25 23.22
C VAL A 55 -2.60 8.27 23.41
#